data_AF-A0A520GUL7-F1
#
_entry.id   AF-A0A520GUL7-F1
#
_cell.length_a   1.000
_cell.length_b   1.000
_cell.length_c   1.000
_cell.angle_alpha   90.00
_cell.angle_beta   90.00
_cell.angle_gamma   90.00
#
_symmetry.space_group_name_H-M   'P 1'
#
loop_
_entity.id
_entity.type
_entity.pdbx_description
1 polymer ?
#
loop_
_entity_poly.entity_id
_entity_poly.type
_entity_poly.pdbx_seq_one_letter_code
_entity_poly.pdbx_strand_id
1 'polypeptide(L)' 'MLQSHNPDTGPAKGQRTHRPIVLVGLMGVGKTTVGRRLAQRLRLPFVDADHEIEAAAGMTVAEIFER' A
#
# COMPACT_ATOMS: atom_id res chain seq x y z
N MET A 1 18.34 3.19 -48.46
CA MET A 1 17.70 4.19 -47.59
C MET A 1 16.96 3.42 -46.51
N LEU A 2 17.31 3.66 -45.24
CA LEU A 2 16.84 2.96 -44.03
C LEU A 2 15.31 2.91 -43.92
N GLN A 3 14.76 1.83 -43.33
CA GLN A 3 13.91 1.82 -42.11
C GLN A 3 13.97 0.40 -41.50
N SER A 4 14.96 0.08 -40.67
CA SER A 4 14.86 -0.01 -39.19
C SER A 4 13.67 -0.83 -38.66
N HIS A 5 13.99 -2.01 -38.12
CA HIS A 5 13.17 -2.78 -37.18
C HIS A 5 12.55 -1.92 -36.08
N ASN A 6 11.32 -2.25 -35.67
CA ASN A 6 10.94 -2.10 -34.27
C ASN A 6 10.22 -3.38 -33.82
N PRO A 7 10.86 -4.24 -32.99
CA PRO A 7 10.17 -5.36 -32.39
C PRO A 7 9.14 -4.82 -31.41
N ASP A 8 7.92 -5.36 -31.48
CA ASP A 8 6.87 -5.04 -30.52
C ASP A 8 7.40 -5.10 -29.10
N THR A 9 7.35 -3.92 -28.48
CA THR A 9 7.76 -3.57 -27.14
C THR A 9 7.25 -4.58 -26.12
N GLY A 10 8.17 -5.29 -25.46
CA GLY A 10 7.90 -6.02 -24.22
C GLY A 10 7.28 -5.11 -23.14
N PRO A 11 6.79 -5.68 -22.03
CA PRO A 11 6.02 -4.94 -21.03
C PRO A 11 6.75 -3.65 -20.63
N ALA A 12 6.07 -2.52 -20.83
CA ALA A 12 6.60 -1.19 -20.59
C ALA A 12 7.27 -1.14 -19.21
N LYS A 13 8.56 -0.80 -19.18
CA LYS A 13 9.35 -0.62 -17.97
C LYS A 13 8.59 0.26 -16.96
N GLY A 14 8.13 -0.36 -15.87
CA GLY A 14 7.86 0.28 -14.59
C GLY A 14 6.94 1.49 -14.60
N GLN A 15 5.65 1.31 -14.93
CA GLN A 15 4.64 2.24 -14.44
C GLN A 15 4.61 2.14 -12.91
N ARG A 16 5.26 3.09 -12.23
CA ARG A 16 5.04 3.31 -10.80
C ARG A 16 3.60 3.81 -10.67
N THR A 17 2.68 2.88 -10.44
CA THR A 17 1.30 3.26 -10.11
C THR A 17 1.37 4.06 -8.81
N HIS A 18 0.90 5.31 -8.81
CA HIS A 18 0.72 6.13 -7.60
C HIS A 18 -0.38 5.58 -6.65
N ARG A 19 -0.65 4.28 -6.72
CA ARG A 19 -1.70 3.62 -5.95
C ARG A 19 -1.17 3.22 -4.58
N PRO A 20 -1.98 3.35 -3.53
CA PRO A 20 -1.61 2.87 -2.21
C PRO A 20 -1.47 1.34 -2.19
N ILE A 21 -0.62 0.84 -1.31
CA ILE A 21 -0.51 -0.58 -0.98
C ILE A 21 -1.27 -0.80 0.33
N VAL A 22 -2.27 -1.66 0.31
CA VAL A 22 -3.10 -1.98 1.49
C VAL A 22 -2.83 -3.42 1.89
N LEU A 23 -2.52 -3.65 3.16
CA LEU A 23 -2.32 -4.98 3.72
C LEU A 23 -3.60 -5.44 4.43
N VAL A 24 -4.17 -6.55 3.99
CA VAL A 24 -5.43 -7.11 4.53
C VAL A 24 -5.17 -8.47 5.20
N GLY A 25 -5.92 -8.77 6.26
CA GLY A 25 -5.83 -10.04 7.00
C GLY A 25 -6.31 -9.89 8.45
N LEU A 26 -6.38 -11.01 9.17
CA LEU A 26 -6.83 -11.04 10.58
C LEU A 26 -5.93 -10.20 11.51
N MET A 27 -6.43 -9.86 12.70
CA MET A 27 -5.62 -9.26 13.77
C MET A 27 -4.46 -10.19 14.16
N GLY A 28 -3.31 -9.64 14.56
CA GLY A 28 -2.15 -10.42 15.01
C GLY A 28 -1.32 -11.13 13.93
N VAL A 29 -1.77 -11.22 12.67
CA VAL A 29 -1.02 -11.89 11.57
C VAL A 29 0.26 -11.15 11.13
N GLY A 30 0.58 -10.01 11.75
CA GLY A 30 1.84 -9.28 11.51
C GLY A 30 1.80 -8.23 10.40
N LYS A 31 0.60 -7.76 9.99
CA LYS A 31 0.43 -6.74 8.92
C LYS A 31 1.25 -5.47 9.21
N THR A 32 1.19 -4.95 10.42
CA THR A 32 1.96 -3.75 10.84
C THR A 32 3.46 -3.98 10.72
N THR A 33 3.96 -5.15 11.13
CA THR A 33 5.38 -5.52 11.05
C THR A 33 5.86 -5.60 9.60
N VAL A 34 5.10 -6.28 8.73
CA VAL A 34 5.45 -6.39 7.30
C VAL A 34 5.31 -5.05 6.60
N GLY A 35 4.25 -4.29 6.89
CA GLY A 35 3.98 -2.98 6.29
C GLY A 35 5.06 -1.95 6.57
N ARG A 36 5.55 -1.84 7.81
CA ARG A 36 6.67 -0.95 8.14
C ARG A 36 7.93 -1.30 7.36
N ARG A 37 8.28 -2.60 7.28
CA ARG A 37 9.45 -3.08 6.53
C ARG A 37 9.29 -2.84 5.03
N LEU A 38 8.08 -3.03 4.49
CA LEU A 38 7.77 -2.80 3.09
C LEU A 38 7.87 -1.31 2.74
N ALA A 39 7.27 -0.43 3.56
CA ALA A 39 7.33 1.01 3.40
C ALA A 39 8.78 1.53 3.39
N GLN A 40 9.62 1.04 4.31
CA GLN A 40 11.06 1.36 4.34
C GLN A 40 11.78 0.93 3.04
N ARG A 41 11.53 -0.29 2.56
CA ARG A 41 12.15 -0.81 1.33
C ARG A 41 11.72 -0.05 0.08
N LEU A 42 10.45 0.37 0.03
CA LEU A 42 9.88 1.10 -1.10
C LEU A 42 10.04 2.62 -0.99
N ARG A 43 10.57 3.12 0.13
CA ARG A 43 10.64 4.56 0.45
C ARG A 43 9.27 5.24 0.36
N LEU A 44 8.26 4.57 0.89
CA LEU A 44 6.90 5.07 0.99
C LEU A 44 6.57 5.41 2.45
N PRO A 45 5.63 6.35 2.70
CA PRO A 45 5.07 6.54 4.03
C PRO A 45 4.33 5.27 4.47
N PHE A 46 4.34 5.01 5.78
CA PHE A 46 3.52 3.98 6.41
C PHE A 46 2.40 4.67 7.20
N VAL A 47 1.17 4.17 7.05
CA VAL A 47 -0.01 4.65 7.76
C VAL A 47 -0.66 3.44 8.43
N ASP A 48 -1.01 3.57 9.71
CA ASP A 48 -1.80 2.56 10.43
C ASP A 48 -3.28 2.90 10.30
N ALA A 49 -4.04 2.02 9.64
CA ALA A 49 -5.44 2.29 9.33
C ALA A 49 -6.30 2.42 10.58
N ASP A 50 -6.01 1.65 11.63
CA ASP A 50 -6.78 1.69 12.87
C ASP A 50 -6.63 3.07 13.53
N HIS A 51 -5.42 3.62 13.55
CA HIS A 51 -5.15 4.95 14.12
C HIS A 51 -5.83 6.09 13.35
N GLU A 52 -5.83 6.03 12.01
CA GLU A 52 -6.51 7.04 11.19
C GLU A 52 -8.03 6.98 11.36
N ILE A 53 -8.59 5.77 11.52
CA ILE A 53 -10.02 5.59 11.79
C ILE A 53 -10.38 6.20 13.15
N GLU A 54 -9.59 5.95 14.19
CA GLU A 54 -9.82 6.53 15.52
C GLU A 54 -9.76 8.06 15.50
N ALA A 55 -8.75 8.62 14.84
CA ALA A 55 -8.59 10.06 14.70
C ALA A 55 -9.76 10.71 13.96
N ALA A 56 -10.24 10.07 12.89
CA ALA A 56 -11.39 10.56 12.11
C ALA A 56 -12.72 10.40 12.86
N ALA A 57 -12.87 9.34 13.67
CA ALA A 57 -14.09 9.02 14.39
C ALA A 57 -14.22 9.74 15.75
N GLY A 58 -13.10 10.16 16.34
CA GLY A 58 -13.06 10.73 17.70
C GLY A 58 -13.39 9.70 18.80
N MET A 59 -13.25 8.42 18.49
CA MET A 59 -13.51 7.27 19.37
C MET A 59 -12.56 6.13 18.99
N THR A 60 -12.26 5.25 19.95
CA THR A 60 -11.42 4.07 19.75
C THR A 60 -12.09 3.06 18.82
N VAL A 61 -11.29 2.20 18.17
CA VAL A 61 -11.84 1.10 17.35
C VAL A 61 -12.75 0.19 18.18
N ALA A 62 -12.42 -0.05 19.45
CA ALA A 62 -13.27 -0.83 20.37
C ALA A 62 -14.66 -0.19 20.55
N GLU A 63 -14.73 1.11 20.83
CA GLU A 63 -16.00 1.84 20.98
C GLU A 63 -16.84 1.84 19.69
N ILE A 64 -16.20 1.80 18.52
CA ILE A 64 -16.88 1.70 17.21
C ILE A 64 -17.58 0.34 17.08
N PHE A 65 -16.93 -0.74 17.51
CA PHE A 65 -17.48 -2.10 17.40
C PHE A 65 -18.51 -2.45 18.48
N GLU A 66 -18.58 -1.69 19.56
CA GLU A 66 -19.57 -1.87 20.63
C GLU A 66 -20.96 -1.27 20.32
N ARG A 67 -21.09 -0.50 19.22
CA ARG A 67 -22.36 0.08 18.75
C ARG A 67 -23.01 -0.77 17.66
#